data_AF-A0A428TLW0-F1
#
_entry.id   AF-A0A428TLW0-F1
#
_cell.length_a   1.000
_cell.length_b   1.000
_cell.length_c   1.000
_cell.angle_alpha   90.00
_cell.angle_beta   90.00
_cell.angle_gamma   90.00
#
_symmetry.space_group_name_H-M   'P 1'
#
loop_
_entity.id
_entity.type
_entity.pdbx_description
1 polymer ?
#
loop_
_entity_poly.entity_id
_entity_poly.type
_entity_poly.pdbx_seq_one_letter_code
_entity_poly.pdbx_strand_id
1 'polypeptide(L)'
;MFSHRVLRRVAGSLSVPRRSLQRRPLASAHGQNYTFKIIPALRSISTKSFDTPPAFEARTVLDGADKGVTVTSGDRFVQIEDRKNGGWTRLDSVVLRDSCTCLKCTDPASGQKNFATTDIPADISIEDIRLDEAGVGISFRNDIPRLAEGGHEMVLPWKSIETVLGQRDVERLPYPRQDAVYPKTGRTFWDTQTIESRIRKIDYAEFIKGGDAFWHTLLDLASLGLVFLKNVPHNEGAIVDITTKIANIKETFLRTDF
;
A
#
# COMPACT_ATOMS: atom_id res chain seq x y z
N MET A 1 -90.17 14.49 23.27
CA MET A 1 -90.17 15.42 22.12
C MET A 1 -89.21 14.86 21.07
N PHE A 2 -89.76 14.61 19.87
CA PHE A 2 -89.17 14.29 18.55
C PHE A 2 -87.74 14.85 18.30
N SER A 3 -86.87 14.36 17.41
CA SER A 3 -87.02 13.63 16.14
C SER A 3 -85.65 13.15 15.62
N HIS A 4 -85.63 12.07 14.84
CA HIS A 4 -84.65 11.84 13.77
C HIS A 4 -84.83 12.85 12.61
N ARG A 5 -83.73 13.28 11.95
CA ARG A 5 -83.52 13.49 10.49
C ARG A 5 -82.25 14.36 10.28
N VAL A 6 -81.17 13.88 9.64
CA VAL A 6 -80.92 13.63 8.20
C VAL A 6 -80.61 14.90 7.37
N LEU A 7 -79.43 14.86 6.72
CA LEU A 7 -78.91 15.56 5.51
C LEU A 7 -78.44 17.02 5.60
N ARG A 8 -77.17 17.26 5.23
CA ARG A 8 -76.80 17.68 3.86
C ARG A 8 -75.28 17.58 3.59
N ARG A 9 -74.94 16.88 2.50
CA ARG A 9 -73.69 17.08 1.75
C ARG A 9 -73.73 18.45 1.08
N VAL A 10 -72.63 19.19 1.14
CA VAL A 10 -72.25 20.13 0.08
C VAL A 10 -70.79 19.85 -0.27
N ALA A 11 -70.56 19.70 -1.56
CA ALA A 11 -69.30 19.36 -2.18
C ALA A 11 -68.32 20.56 -2.14
N GLY A 12 -67.07 20.29 -1.79
CA GLY A 12 -65.94 21.19 -1.99
C GLY A 12 -64.76 20.38 -2.48
N SER A 13 -64.61 20.30 -3.80
CA SER A 13 -63.48 19.67 -4.47
C SER A 13 -62.21 20.52 -4.28
N LEU A 14 -61.24 20.03 -3.50
CA LEU A 14 -59.88 20.57 -3.53
C LEU A 14 -59.04 19.72 -4.49
N SER A 15 -58.92 20.21 -5.72
CA SER A 15 -58.02 19.71 -6.75
C SER A 15 -56.58 20.17 -6.45
N VAL A 16 -55.72 19.23 -6.10
CA VAL A 16 -54.26 19.44 -6.06
C VAL A 16 -53.72 19.27 -7.50
N PRO A 17 -52.95 20.22 -8.06
CA PRO A 17 -52.51 20.12 -9.44
C PRO A 17 -51.41 19.05 -9.59
N ARG A 18 -51.66 18.06 -10.46
CA ARG A 18 -50.63 17.15 -10.99
C ARG A 18 -49.64 17.96 -11.84
N ARG A 19 -48.40 18.11 -11.38
CA ARG A 19 -47.29 18.54 -12.24
C ARG A 19 -47.05 17.47 -13.31
N SER A 20 -47.25 17.84 -14.57
CA SER A 20 -46.85 17.04 -15.72
C SER A 20 -45.32 17.03 -15.83
N LEU A 21 -44.71 15.88 -15.60
CA LEU A 21 -43.32 15.64 -16.00
C LEU A 21 -43.29 15.44 -17.51
N GLN A 22 -43.03 16.51 -18.26
CA GLN A 22 -42.67 16.42 -19.68
C GLN A 22 -41.38 15.60 -19.80
N ARG A 23 -41.47 14.44 -20.47
CA ARG A 23 -40.30 13.67 -20.92
C ARG A 23 -39.58 14.48 -21.99
N ARG A 24 -38.35 14.92 -21.70
CA ARG A 24 -37.42 15.41 -22.72
C ARG A 24 -36.84 14.22 -23.51
N PRO A 25 -36.68 14.31 -24.84
CA PRO A 25 -36.03 13.25 -25.61
C PRO A 25 -34.54 13.21 -25.28
N LEU A 26 -33.99 12.00 -25.14
CA LEU A 26 -32.56 11.74 -25.09
C LEU A 26 -31.96 12.06 -26.46
N ALA A 27 -31.13 13.11 -26.52
CA ALA A 27 -30.29 13.36 -27.67
C ALA A 27 -29.23 12.25 -27.76
N SER A 28 -29.13 11.64 -28.94
CA SER A 28 -28.10 10.67 -29.31
C SER A 28 -26.72 11.34 -29.26
N ALA A 29 -25.92 11.01 -28.24
CA ALA A 29 -24.52 11.40 -28.19
C ALA A 29 -23.70 10.42 -29.02
N HIS A 30 -23.14 10.95 -30.09
CA HIS A 30 -22.19 10.30 -30.99
C HIS A 30 -21.13 9.47 -30.24
N GLY A 31 -20.89 8.26 -30.75
CA GLY A 31 -19.80 7.41 -30.32
C GLY A 31 -18.45 8.11 -30.49
N GLN A 32 -17.81 8.39 -29.37
CA GLN A 32 -16.37 8.62 -29.34
C GLN A 32 -15.71 7.28 -29.03
N ASN A 33 -15.03 6.75 -30.04
CA ASN A 33 -14.14 5.60 -29.91
C ASN A 33 -12.97 6.00 -28.99
N TYR A 34 -13.09 5.73 -27.69
CA TYR A 34 -11.97 5.83 -26.78
C TYR A 34 -11.06 4.61 -26.99
N THR A 35 -10.05 4.79 -27.85
CA THR A 35 -8.90 3.90 -27.88
C THR A 35 -8.14 4.08 -26.56
N PHE A 36 -8.35 3.17 -25.63
CA PHE A 36 -7.48 3.04 -24.45
C PHE A 36 -6.08 2.67 -24.92
N LYS A 37 -5.24 3.68 -25.13
CA LYS A 37 -3.79 3.47 -25.19
C LYS A 37 -3.35 2.97 -23.83
N ILE A 38 -2.97 1.70 -23.75
CA ILE A 38 -2.24 1.15 -22.62
C ILE A 38 -0.94 1.95 -22.52
N ILE A 39 -0.85 2.86 -21.56
CA ILE A 39 0.39 3.55 -21.21
C ILE A 39 1.13 2.62 -20.23
N PRO A 40 2.27 2.02 -20.58
CA PRO A 40 3.08 1.32 -19.61
C PRO A 40 3.83 2.39 -18.80
N ALA A 41 3.23 2.83 -17.70
CA ALA A 41 3.91 3.71 -16.74
C ALA A 41 4.25 2.94 -15.47
N LEU A 42 5.11 1.93 -15.60
CA LEU A 42 5.96 1.49 -14.50
C LEU A 42 7.00 2.58 -14.28
N ARG A 43 6.62 3.66 -13.59
CA ARG A 43 7.58 4.67 -13.13
C ARG A 43 8.31 4.09 -11.91
N SER A 44 9.61 3.82 -12.04
CA SER A 44 10.47 3.55 -10.90
C SER A 44 10.26 4.65 -9.84
N ILE A 45 10.14 4.28 -8.56
CA ILE A 45 10.26 5.28 -7.48
C ILE A 45 11.75 5.55 -7.36
N SER A 46 12.24 6.37 -8.26
CA SER A 46 13.47 7.09 -8.03
C SER A 46 13.11 8.21 -7.05
N THR A 47 13.63 8.18 -5.82
CA THR A 47 13.69 9.39 -4.99
C THR A 47 14.91 10.24 -5.36
N LYS A 48 15.52 9.97 -6.53
CA LYS A 48 16.56 10.85 -7.05
C LYS A 48 15.95 12.14 -7.55
N SER A 49 16.59 13.22 -7.17
CA SER A 49 16.51 14.46 -7.90
C SER A 49 17.52 14.43 -9.06
N PHE A 50 17.16 15.09 -10.16
CA PHE A 50 18.06 15.33 -11.29
C PHE A 50 18.55 16.78 -11.33
N ASP A 51 18.09 17.63 -10.41
CA ASP A 51 18.58 18.99 -10.25
C ASP A 51 19.98 19.01 -9.65
N THR A 52 20.64 20.17 -9.60
CA THR A 52 21.91 20.30 -8.90
C THR A 52 21.72 19.98 -7.41
N PRO A 53 22.53 19.09 -6.82
CA PRO A 53 22.44 18.83 -5.38
C PRO A 53 22.73 20.12 -4.59
N PRO A 54 21.99 20.38 -3.50
CA PRO A 54 22.25 21.54 -2.66
C PRO A 54 23.69 21.51 -2.14
N ALA A 55 24.37 22.64 -2.07
CA ALA A 55 25.64 22.70 -1.36
C ALA A 55 25.45 22.27 0.10
N PHE A 56 26.37 21.46 0.62
CA PHE A 56 26.49 21.14 2.04
C PHE A 56 27.96 20.89 2.37
N GLU A 57 28.33 21.10 3.62
CA GLU A 57 29.72 20.90 4.07
C GLU A 57 30.02 19.41 4.10
N ALA A 58 30.63 18.93 3.02
CA ALA A 58 31.11 17.56 2.91
C ALA A 58 32.31 17.36 3.84
N ARG A 59 32.27 16.30 4.64
CA ARG A 59 33.37 15.88 5.51
C ARG A 59 34.12 14.69 4.93
N THR A 60 33.37 13.68 4.46
CA THR A 60 33.95 12.49 3.84
C THR A 60 33.33 12.27 2.47
N VAL A 61 34.16 11.96 1.48
CA VAL A 61 33.73 11.58 0.13
C VAL A 61 34.35 10.22 -0.18
N LEU A 62 33.50 9.24 -0.47
CA LEU A 62 33.89 7.89 -0.82
C LEU A 62 33.54 7.61 -2.28
N ASP A 63 34.51 7.02 -2.99
CA ASP A 63 34.35 6.58 -4.37
C ASP A 63 33.93 5.10 -4.40
N GLY A 64 32.64 4.86 -4.70
CA GLY A 64 32.09 3.52 -4.94
C GLY A 64 32.06 3.19 -6.42
N ALA A 65 33.21 3.29 -7.10
CA ALA A 65 33.34 3.11 -8.54
C ALA A 65 32.77 1.76 -9.04
N ASP A 66 32.95 0.70 -8.27
CA ASP A 66 32.43 -0.64 -8.54
C ASP A 66 30.89 -0.67 -8.58
N LYS A 67 30.24 0.09 -7.71
CA LYS A 67 28.78 0.29 -7.69
C LYS A 67 28.32 1.42 -8.60
N GLY A 68 29.23 2.25 -9.11
CA GLY A 68 28.91 3.40 -9.95
C GLY A 68 28.28 4.54 -9.18
N VAL A 69 28.65 4.75 -7.92
CA VAL A 69 28.11 5.80 -7.06
C VAL A 69 29.21 6.61 -6.37
N THR A 70 28.93 7.87 -6.06
CA THR A 70 29.69 8.66 -5.09
C THR A 70 28.87 8.76 -3.81
N VAL A 71 29.48 8.50 -2.66
CA VAL A 71 28.83 8.67 -1.36
C VAL A 71 29.54 9.77 -0.58
N THR A 72 28.81 10.80 -0.19
CA THR A 72 29.35 11.96 0.52
C THR A 72 28.62 12.14 1.84
N SER A 73 29.35 12.21 2.96
CA SER A 73 28.79 12.52 4.27
C SER A 73 29.06 13.97 4.67
N GLY A 74 28.13 14.53 5.42
CA GLY A 74 28.30 15.77 6.20
C GLY A 74 27.83 15.50 7.63
N ASP A 75 27.55 16.54 8.41
CA ASP A 75 27.04 16.39 9.78
C ASP A 75 25.67 15.73 9.82
N ARG A 76 24.74 16.23 9.02
CA ARG A 76 23.34 15.83 9.07
C ARG A 76 22.91 14.87 7.96
N PHE A 77 23.66 14.81 6.87
CA PHE A 77 23.22 14.15 5.65
C PHE A 77 24.26 13.21 5.08
N VAL A 78 23.79 12.11 4.51
CA VAL A 78 24.53 11.30 3.54
C VAL A 78 23.90 11.52 2.17
N GLN A 79 24.70 11.95 1.20
CA GLN A 79 24.31 12.12 -0.19
C GLN A 79 24.89 10.99 -1.02
N ILE A 80 24.08 10.46 -1.93
CA ILE A 80 24.47 9.40 -2.85
C ILE A 80 24.16 9.86 -4.27
N GLU A 81 25.18 9.89 -5.12
CA GLU A 81 25.08 10.33 -6.50
C GLU A 81 25.31 9.14 -7.45
N ASP A 82 24.45 9.00 -8.45
CA ASP A 82 24.61 7.99 -9.50
C ASP A 82 25.54 8.52 -10.59
N ARG A 83 26.72 7.89 -10.74
CA ARG A 83 27.70 8.28 -11.76
C ARG A 83 27.33 7.83 -13.16
N LYS A 84 26.50 6.78 -13.29
CA LYS A 84 26.17 6.15 -14.59
C LYS A 84 25.01 6.87 -15.26
N ASN A 85 23.93 7.10 -14.52
CA ASN A 85 22.69 7.65 -15.07
C ASN A 85 22.42 9.10 -14.62
N GLY A 86 23.27 9.63 -13.74
CA GLY A 86 23.02 10.91 -13.09
C GLY A 86 21.89 10.87 -12.06
N GLY A 87 21.71 12.01 -11.42
CA GLY A 87 20.79 12.20 -10.31
C GLY A 87 21.36 11.74 -8.97
N TRP A 88 20.71 12.18 -7.89
CA TRP A 88 21.21 12.01 -6.54
C TRP A 88 20.07 11.90 -5.54
N THR A 89 20.35 11.30 -4.40
CA THR A 89 19.45 11.30 -3.25
C THR A 89 20.21 11.72 -1.99
N ARG A 90 19.49 12.24 -1.02
CA ARG A 90 20.05 12.68 0.26
C ARG A 90 19.21 12.14 1.39
N LEU A 91 19.87 11.58 2.39
CA LEU A 91 19.26 10.92 3.54
C LEU A 91 19.69 11.66 4.81
N ASP A 92 18.72 12.04 5.62
CA ASP A 92 18.93 12.68 6.92
C ASP A 92 19.39 11.64 7.95
N SER A 93 20.33 12.01 8.83
CA SER A 93 20.85 11.20 9.92
C SER A 93 19.76 10.57 10.80
N VAL A 94 18.68 11.29 11.10
CA VAL A 94 17.54 10.78 11.88
C VAL A 94 16.82 9.68 11.11
N VAL A 95 16.58 9.88 9.81
CA VAL A 95 15.91 8.89 8.95
C VAL A 95 16.78 7.65 8.78
N LEU A 96 18.08 7.84 8.55
CA LEU A 96 19.06 6.77 8.47
C LEU A 96 19.04 5.95 9.78
N ARG A 97 19.17 6.61 10.92
CA ARG A 97 19.20 5.96 12.22
C ARG A 97 17.91 5.21 12.55
N ASP A 98 16.76 5.81 12.25
CA ASP A 98 15.44 5.21 12.45
C ASP A 98 15.20 4.02 11.50
N SER A 99 15.91 3.97 10.36
CA SER A 99 15.85 2.89 9.39
C SER A 99 16.81 1.73 9.66
N CYS A 100 17.63 1.79 10.72
CA CYS A 100 18.60 0.75 11.02
C CYS A 100 17.92 -0.61 11.28
N THR A 101 18.43 -1.67 10.65
CA THR A 101 17.91 -3.05 10.74
C THR A 101 18.87 -4.03 11.41
N CYS A 102 19.91 -3.53 12.10
CA CYS A 102 20.86 -4.40 12.81
C CYS A 102 20.20 -5.11 14.01
N LEU A 103 20.80 -6.21 14.47
CA LEU A 103 20.25 -7.04 15.56
C LEU A 103 20.13 -6.31 16.91
N LYS A 104 20.86 -5.20 17.12
CA LYS A 104 20.68 -4.34 18.30
C LYS A 104 19.39 -3.51 18.18
N CYS A 105 19.10 -3.02 16.97
CA CYS A 105 18.02 -2.09 16.69
C CYS A 105 16.67 -2.78 16.42
N THR A 106 16.69 -4.01 15.94
CA THR A 106 15.50 -4.77 15.54
C THR A 106 15.53 -6.18 16.09
N ASP A 107 14.41 -6.64 16.65
CA ASP A 107 14.23 -8.02 17.07
C ASP A 107 14.15 -8.95 15.83
N PRO A 108 15.01 -9.98 15.72
CA PRO A 108 15.08 -10.82 14.52
C PRO A 108 13.85 -11.72 14.32
N ALA A 109 13.07 -12.00 15.38
CA ALA A 109 11.92 -12.89 15.28
C ALA A 109 10.66 -12.15 14.80
N SER A 110 10.42 -10.94 15.31
CA SER A 110 9.24 -10.14 15.02
C SER A 110 9.47 -9.05 13.98
N GLY A 111 10.72 -8.65 13.75
CA GLY A 111 11.07 -7.50 12.91
C GLY A 111 10.76 -6.14 13.56
N GLN A 112 10.41 -6.12 14.85
CA GLN A 112 10.04 -4.89 15.55
C GLN A 112 11.28 -4.15 16.07
N LYS A 113 11.20 -2.81 16.09
CA LYS A 113 12.27 -1.97 16.63
C LYS A 113 12.36 -2.11 18.15
N ASN A 114 13.59 -2.16 18.66
CA ASN A 114 13.91 -2.20 20.09
C ASN A 114 13.98 -0.78 20.73
N PHE A 115 13.69 0.26 19.94
CA PHE A 115 13.70 1.65 20.36
C PHE A 115 12.51 2.41 19.74
N ALA A 116 12.08 3.48 20.39
CA ALA A 116 11.11 4.40 19.82
C ALA A 116 11.82 5.48 19.00
N THR A 117 11.17 6.03 17.97
CA THR A 117 11.75 7.15 17.20
C THR A 117 12.08 8.37 18.06
N THR A 118 11.36 8.56 19.19
CA THR A 118 11.64 9.61 20.18
C THR A 118 12.92 9.38 20.99
N ASP A 119 13.46 8.16 20.99
CA ASP A 119 14.72 7.85 21.66
C ASP A 119 15.93 8.36 20.86
N ILE A 120 15.76 8.65 19.56
CA ILE A 120 16.81 9.22 18.71
C ILE A 120 17.06 10.67 19.14
N PRO A 121 18.28 11.03 19.58
CA PRO A 121 18.58 12.40 19.98
C PRO A 121 18.41 13.40 18.83
N ALA A 122 17.88 14.58 19.12
CA ALA A 122 17.62 15.60 18.10
C ALA A 122 18.91 16.15 17.45
N ASP A 123 20.03 16.03 18.15
CA ASP A 123 21.39 16.40 17.75
C ASP A 123 22.21 15.20 17.24
N ILE A 124 21.55 14.08 16.89
CA ILE A 124 22.21 12.98 16.19
C ILE A 124 22.85 13.51 14.90
N SER A 125 24.06 13.05 14.64
CA SER A 125 24.82 13.40 13.44
C SER A 125 25.59 12.19 12.94
N ILE A 126 25.96 12.20 11.66
CA ILE A 126 26.85 11.20 11.10
C ILE A 126 28.22 11.39 11.76
N GLU A 127 28.88 10.31 12.16
CA GLU A 127 30.25 10.38 12.65
C GLU A 127 31.22 10.05 11.53
N ASP A 128 31.03 8.89 10.90
CA ASP A 128 31.83 8.42 9.78
C ASP A 128 31.00 7.58 8.80
N ILE A 129 31.51 7.45 7.58
CA ILE A 129 30.99 6.53 6.57
C ILE A 129 32.12 5.66 6.02
N ARG A 130 31.80 4.40 5.70
CA ARG A 130 32.72 3.50 5.00
C ARG A 130 31.99 2.67 3.96
N LEU A 131 32.71 2.26 2.92
CA LEU A 131 32.21 1.28 1.96
C LEU A 131 32.49 -0.12 2.49
N ASP A 132 31.49 -0.98 2.38
CA ASP A 132 31.54 -2.39 2.72
C ASP A 132 30.98 -3.22 1.55
N GLU A 133 31.27 -4.51 1.49
CA GLU A 133 30.72 -5.41 0.49
C GLU A 133 29.19 -5.45 0.54
N ALA A 134 28.61 -5.30 1.74
CA ALA A 134 27.18 -5.33 1.97
C ALA A 134 26.47 -4.00 1.66
N GLY A 135 27.17 -2.87 1.75
CA GLY A 135 26.54 -1.54 1.64
C GLY A 135 27.45 -0.40 2.09
N VAL A 136 26.83 0.70 2.50
CA VAL A 136 27.53 1.82 3.15
C VAL A 136 27.38 1.65 4.66
N GLY A 137 28.49 1.45 5.37
CA GLY A 137 28.57 1.50 6.82
C GLY A 137 28.50 2.95 7.29
N ILE A 138 27.68 3.22 8.32
CA ILE A 138 27.43 4.56 8.84
C ILE A 138 27.45 4.49 10.37
N SER A 139 28.35 5.25 10.98
CA SER A 139 28.40 5.47 12.43
C SER A 139 27.78 6.81 12.79
N PHE A 140 27.32 6.95 14.04
CA PHE A 140 26.60 8.12 14.50
C PHE A 140 27.23 8.71 15.76
N ARG A 141 27.35 10.04 15.77
CA ARG A 141 27.62 10.83 16.97
C ARG A 141 26.30 11.18 17.64
N ASN A 142 26.31 11.19 18.98
CA ASN A 142 25.11 11.41 19.81
C ASN A 142 24.00 10.41 19.47
N ASP A 143 24.36 9.13 19.32
CA ASP A 143 23.39 8.05 19.13
C ASP A 143 22.67 7.72 20.45
N ILE A 144 21.62 6.88 20.36
CA ILE A 144 20.86 6.34 21.49
C ILE A 144 21.84 5.63 22.45
N PRO A 145 22.09 6.17 23.66
CA PRO A 145 23.20 5.73 24.51
C PRO A 145 23.24 4.21 24.73
N ARG A 146 22.10 3.62 25.10
CA ARG A 146 21.94 2.18 25.35
C ARG A 146 22.20 1.26 24.14
N LEU A 147 22.12 1.79 22.91
CA LEU A 147 22.38 1.02 21.68
C LEU A 147 23.75 1.32 21.09
N ALA A 148 24.28 2.53 21.35
CA ALA A 148 25.58 3.00 20.90
C ALA A 148 26.75 2.28 21.59
N GLU A 149 26.52 1.75 22.80
CA GLU A 149 27.52 0.98 23.55
C GLU A 149 28.14 -0.15 22.71
N GLY A 150 29.48 -0.19 22.71
CA GLY A 150 30.26 -1.18 21.96
C GLY A 150 30.32 -0.93 20.45
N GLY A 151 30.15 0.32 19.99
CA GLY A 151 30.34 0.73 18.60
C GLY A 151 29.17 0.32 17.71
N HIS A 152 28.07 1.07 17.76
CA HIS A 152 26.95 0.89 16.84
C HIS A 152 27.29 1.42 15.45
N GLU A 153 27.08 0.58 14.44
CA GLU A 153 27.16 0.93 13.03
C GLU A 153 25.93 0.38 12.31
N MET A 154 25.28 1.23 11.51
CA MET A 154 24.26 0.76 10.57
C MET A 154 24.90 0.46 9.21
N VAL A 155 24.33 -0.48 8.48
CA VAL A 155 24.66 -0.71 7.08
C VAL A 155 23.47 -0.31 6.23
N LEU A 156 23.64 0.67 5.34
CA LEU A 156 22.69 0.97 4.28
C LEU A 156 22.99 0.03 3.10
N PRO A 157 22.16 -1.00 2.85
CA PRO A 157 22.51 -2.05 1.90
C PRO A 157 22.56 -1.53 0.46
N TRP A 158 23.47 -2.07 -0.35
CA TRP A 158 23.56 -1.72 -1.78
C TRP A 158 22.24 -1.90 -2.51
N LYS A 159 21.49 -2.95 -2.18
CA LYS A 159 20.15 -3.20 -2.74
C LYS A 159 19.19 -2.03 -2.50
N SER A 160 19.21 -1.43 -1.32
CA SER A 160 18.36 -0.28 -1.00
C SER A 160 18.79 0.96 -1.80
N ILE A 161 20.10 1.16 -1.95
CA ILE A 161 20.66 2.25 -2.75
C ILE A 161 20.28 2.08 -4.22
N GLU A 162 20.53 0.92 -4.82
CA GLU A 162 20.17 0.60 -6.21
C GLU A 162 18.67 0.80 -6.46
N THR A 163 17.81 0.42 -5.51
CA THR A 163 16.36 0.63 -5.57
C THR A 163 15.99 2.11 -5.57
N VAL A 164 16.51 2.87 -4.60
CA VAL A 164 16.27 4.32 -4.49
C VAL A 164 16.82 5.06 -5.70
N LEU A 165 17.93 4.56 -6.24
CA LEU A 165 18.55 5.07 -7.43
C LEU A 165 17.90 4.54 -8.74
N GLY A 166 16.84 3.73 -8.68
CA GLY A 166 16.21 3.17 -9.87
C GLY A 166 17.17 2.40 -10.79
N GLN A 167 18.33 1.95 -10.28
CA GLN A 167 19.32 1.14 -10.98
C GLN A 167 18.91 -0.34 -10.98
N ARG A 168 18.09 -0.74 -10.00
CA ARG A 168 17.41 -2.03 -9.98
C ARG A 168 15.94 -1.83 -10.30
N ASP A 169 15.44 -2.60 -11.26
CA ASP A 169 14.01 -2.80 -11.45
C ASP A 169 13.45 -3.46 -10.20
N VAL A 170 12.79 -2.68 -9.37
CA VAL A 170 11.92 -3.22 -8.33
C VAL A 170 10.56 -3.32 -8.97
N GLU A 171 10.05 -4.54 -9.11
CA GLU A 171 8.63 -4.76 -9.38
C GLU A 171 7.86 -4.09 -8.25
N ARG A 172 7.41 -2.84 -8.46
CA ARG A 172 6.75 -1.97 -7.49
C ARG A 172 5.85 -2.80 -6.60
N LEU A 173 6.20 -3.19 -5.37
CA LEU A 173 5.21 -3.42 -4.31
C LEU A 173 5.00 -2.04 -3.75
N PRO A 174 3.94 -1.32 -4.17
CA PRO A 174 3.88 0.06 -3.81
C PRO A 174 3.55 0.08 -2.30
N TYR A 175 4.19 0.99 -1.58
CA TYR A 175 3.99 1.23 -0.14
C TYR A 175 2.48 1.27 0.18
N PRO A 176 1.99 0.91 1.38
CA PRO A 176 0.57 0.77 1.69
C PRO A 176 -0.16 2.13 1.72
N ARG A 177 -0.33 2.73 0.54
CA ARG A 177 -1.36 3.70 0.22
C ARG A 177 -2.28 3.01 -0.77
N GLN A 178 -3.57 3.31 -0.72
CA GLN A 178 -4.62 2.62 -1.46
C GLN A 178 -4.26 2.44 -2.97
N ASP A 179 -3.59 3.44 -3.53
CA ASP A 179 -3.01 3.57 -4.87
C ASP A 179 -2.03 2.45 -5.26
N ALA A 180 -1.52 1.72 -4.25
CA ALA A 180 -0.55 0.64 -4.38
C ALA A 180 -1.17 -0.75 -4.45
N VAL A 181 -2.26 -0.92 -3.71
CA VAL A 181 -2.97 -2.19 -3.58
C VAL A 181 -3.86 -2.37 -4.81
N TYR A 182 -4.53 -1.30 -5.26
CA TYR A 182 -5.47 -1.35 -6.39
C TYR A 182 -4.89 -1.85 -7.71
N PRO A 183 -3.65 -1.52 -8.11
CA PRO A 183 -3.08 -2.04 -9.35
C PRO A 183 -2.56 -3.49 -9.23
N LYS A 184 -2.25 -3.96 -8.00
CA LYS A 184 -1.68 -5.28 -7.75
C LYS A 184 -2.71 -6.36 -7.52
N THR A 185 -3.76 -6.02 -6.78
CA THR A 185 -4.94 -6.86 -6.75
C THR A 185 -5.76 -6.62 -8.01
N GLY A 186 -5.63 -5.46 -8.67
CA GLY A 186 -6.41 -5.16 -9.88
C GLY A 186 -7.86 -4.95 -9.51
N ARG A 187 -8.14 -4.05 -8.55
CA ARG A 187 -9.50 -3.79 -8.09
C ARG A 187 -10.34 -3.36 -9.28
N THR A 188 -11.13 -4.28 -9.79
CA THR A 188 -11.83 -4.13 -11.06
C THR A 188 -13.25 -3.73 -10.72
N PHE A 189 -13.66 -2.53 -11.11
CA PHE A 189 -15.08 -2.25 -11.16
C PHE A 189 -15.70 -3.17 -12.20
N TRP A 190 -16.78 -3.83 -11.82
CA TRP A 190 -17.44 -4.81 -12.65
C TRP A 190 -18.92 -4.51 -12.75
N ASP A 191 -19.47 -4.84 -13.90
CA ASP A 191 -20.88 -5.04 -14.13
C ASP A 191 -21.15 -6.55 -14.25
N THR A 192 -22.40 -6.91 -14.55
CA THR A 192 -22.81 -8.30 -14.73
C THR A 192 -21.94 -9.03 -15.76
N GLN A 193 -21.66 -8.40 -16.90
CA GLN A 193 -20.87 -9.02 -17.98
C GLN A 193 -19.43 -9.29 -17.56
N THR A 194 -18.84 -8.38 -16.80
CA THR A 194 -17.48 -8.51 -16.28
C THR A 194 -17.37 -9.66 -15.28
N ILE A 195 -18.34 -9.81 -14.37
CA ILE A 195 -18.36 -10.92 -13.42
C ILE A 195 -18.57 -12.26 -14.13
N GLU A 196 -19.55 -12.36 -15.03
CA GLU A 196 -19.85 -13.61 -15.73
C GLU A 196 -18.65 -14.16 -16.51
N SER A 197 -17.81 -13.27 -17.06
CA SER A 197 -16.62 -13.66 -17.83
C SER A 197 -15.39 -13.95 -16.98
N ARG A 198 -15.21 -13.26 -15.85
CA ARG A 198 -13.97 -13.34 -15.05
C ARG A 198 -14.09 -14.19 -13.79
N ILE A 199 -15.29 -14.41 -13.26
CA ILE A 199 -15.42 -15.05 -11.96
C ILE A 199 -15.15 -16.54 -11.99
N ARG A 200 -14.23 -16.97 -11.15
CA ARG A 200 -13.94 -18.39 -10.95
C ARG A 200 -14.95 -18.99 -9.98
N LYS A 201 -15.44 -20.19 -10.33
CA LYS A 201 -16.22 -21.05 -9.44
C LYS A 201 -15.29 -22.11 -8.86
N ILE A 202 -14.78 -21.83 -7.67
CA ILE A 202 -13.70 -22.59 -7.03
C ILE A 202 -14.31 -23.72 -6.19
N ASP A 203 -13.77 -24.92 -6.31
CA ASP A 203 -14.25 -26.06 -5.52
C ASP A 203 -13.84 -25.92 -4.05
N TYR A 204 -14.79 -26.17 -3.13
CA TYR A 204 -14.55 -26.06 -1.69
C TYR A 204 -13.40 -26.96 -1.21
N ALA A 205 -13.31 -28.21 -1.69
CA ALA A 205 -12.29 -29.15 -1.23
C ALA A 205 -10.87 -28.69 -1.65
N GLU A 206 -10.75 -28.17 -2.87
CA GLU A 206 -9.49 -27.61 -3.38
C GLU A 206 -9.09 -26.30 -2.67
N PHE A 207 -10.08 -25.47 -2.31
CA PHE A 207 -9.85 -24.27 -1.51
C PHE A 207 -9.30 -24.63 -0.11
N ILE A 208 -9.93 -25.57 0.58
CA ILE A 208 -9.50 -25.98 1.94
C ILE A 208 -8.10 -26.58 1.95
N LYS A 209 -7.69 -27.27 0.87
CA LYS A 209 -6.35 -27.84 0.72
C LYS A 209 -5.23 -26.79 0.78
N GLY A 210 -5.50 -25.52 0.45
CA GLY A 210 -4.53 -24.43 0.57
C GLY A 210 -3.52 -24.32 -0.58
N GLY A 211 -3.80 -24.95 -1.73
CA GLY A 211 -2.96 -24.86 -2.94
C GLY A 211 -3.34 -23.68 -3.84
N ASP A 212 -3.15 -23.84 -5.15
CA ASP A 212 -3.41 -22.76 -6.13
C ASP A 212 -4.85 -22.23 -6.08
N ALA A 213 -5.84 -23.10 -5.85
CA ALA A 213 -7.24 -22.72 -5.69
C ALA A 213 -7.46 -21.73 -4.53
N PHE A 214 -6.72 -21.88 -3.43
CA PHE A 214 -6.76 -20.94 -2.30
C PHE A 214 -6.16 -19.59 -2.69
N TRP A 215 -4.98 -19.56 -3.32
CA TRP A 215 -4.37 -18.32 -3.77
C TRP A 215 -5.21 -17.59 -4.82
N HIS A 216 -5.81 -18.34 -5.76
CA HIS A 216 -6.76 -17.82 -6.71
C HIS A 216 -8.00 -17.21 -6.04
N THR A 217 -8.49 -17.81 -4.96
CA THR A 217 -9.58 -17.26 -4.16
C THR A 217 -9.18 -15.91 -3.55
N LEU A 218 -8.00 -15.82 -2.94
CA LEU A 218 -7.50 -14.57 -2.34
C LEU A 218 -7.29 -13.48 -3.37
N LEU A 219 -6.74 -13.82 -4.54
CA LEU A 219 -6.55 -12.88 -5.64
C LEU A 219 -7.89 -12.37 -6.19
N ASP A 220 -8.89 -13.24 -6.35
CA ASP A 220 -10.24 -12.83 -6.78
C ASP A 220 -10.93 -11.97 -5.72
N LEU A 221 -10.83 -12.35 -4.45
CA LEU A 221 -11.40 -11.58 -3.36
C LEU A 221 -10.76 -10.18 -3.28
N ALA A 222 -9.46 -10.08 -3.50
CA ALA A 222 -8.75 -8.80 -3.47
C ALA A 222 -8.99 -7.94 -4.72
N SER A 223 -9.30 -8.56 -5.87
CA SER A 223 -9.50 -7.91 -7.18
C SER A 223 -10.95 -7.57 -7.49
N LEU A 224 -11.87 -8.51 -7.31
CA LEU A 224 -13.30 -8.38 -7.59
C LEU A 224 -14.09 -8.03 -6.33
N GLY A 225 -13.56 -8.33 -5.14
CA GLY A 225 -14.29 -8.14 -3.89
C GLY A 225 -15.30 -9.25 -3.58
N LEU A 226 -15.39 -10.28 -4.42
CA LEU A 226 -16.25 -11.44 -4.21
C LEU A 226 -15.68 -12.69 -4.91
N VAL A 227 -16.15 -13.87 -4.50
CA VAL A 227 -15.78 -15.17 -5.04
C VAL A 227 -16.94 -16.15 -4.87
N PHE A 228 -17.04 -17.17 -5.73
CA PHE A 228 -18.01 -18.24 -5.57
C PHE A 228 -17.31 -19.57 -5.28
N LEU A 229 -17.60 -20.13 -4.11
CA LEU A 229 -17.25 -21.51 -3.79
C LEU A 229 -18.39 -22.45 -4.19
N LYS A 230 -18.05 -23.54 -4.87
CA LYS A 230 -18.98 -24.61 -5.25
C LYS A 230 -18.74 -25.86 -4.41
N ASN A 231 -19.75 -26.71 -4.33
CA ASN A 231 -19.71 -27.98 -3.59
C ASN A 231 -19.36 -27.79 -2.10
N VAL A 232 -19.80 -26.66 -1.52
CA VAL A 232 -19.67 -26.40 -0.08
C VAL A 232 -20.62 -27.34 0.67
N PRO A 233 -20.15 -28.07 1.69
CA PRO A 233 -21.01 -28.89 2.54
C PRO A 233 -22.15 -28.07 3.13
N HIS A 234 -23.37 -28.63 3.14
CA HIS A 234 -24.56 -27.97 3.68
C HIS A 234 -24.60 -28.06 5.22
N ASN A 235 -23.62 -27.49 5.89
CA ASN A 235 -23.57 -27.39 7.35
C ASN A 235 -22.90 -26.09 7.79
N GLU A 236 -23.12 -25.73 9.05
CA GLU A 236 -22.63 -24.49 9.67
C GLU A 236 -21.10 -24.46 9.80
N GLY A 237 -20.48 -25.62 10.04
CA GLY A 237 -19.03 -25.78 10.12
C GLY A 237 -18.30 -25.32 8.86
N ALA A 238 -18.91 -25.49 7.68
CA ALA A 238 -18.29 -25.09 6.42
C ALA A 238 -18.01 -23.59 6.33
N ILE A 239 -18.86 -22.73 6.90
CA ILE A 239 -18.65 -21.28 6.93
C ILE A 239 -17.49 -20.90 7.86
N VAL A 240 -17.42 -21.59 9.00
CA VAL A 240 -16.32 -21.43 9.97
C VAL A 240 -15.00 -21.84 9.31
N ASP A 241 -14.96 -22.99 8.64
CA ASP A 241 -13.78 -23.48 7.93
C ASP A 241 -13.32 -22.51 6.85
N ILE A 242 -14.26 -21.98 6.03
CA ILE A 242 -13.94 -21.00 4.99
C ILE A 242 -13.30 -19.76 5.58
N THR A 243 -13.90 -19.22 6.64
CA THR A 243 -13.44 -17.96 7.23
C THR A 243 -12.10 -18.15 7.91
N THR A 244 -11.99 -19.15 8.79
CA THR A 244 -10.77 -19.46 9.56
C THR A 244 -9.59 -19.88 8.71
N LYS A 245 -9.83 -20.40 7.50
CA LYS A 245 -8.77 -20.64 6.50
C LYS A 245 -8.09 -19.35 6.03
N ILE A 246 -8.82 -18.24 5.99
CA ILE A 246 -8.33 -16.93 5.55
C ILE A 246 -7.91 -16.07 6.75
N ALA A 247 -8.77 -15.95 7.75
CA ALA A 247 -8.60 -15.07 8.90
C ALA A 247 -9.56 -15.44 10.06
N ASN A 248 -9.40 -14.77 11.19
CA ASN A 248 -10.33 -14.94 12.32
C ASN A 248 -11.72 -14.34 11.99
N ILE A 249 -12.78 -14.96 12.53
CA ILE A 249 -14.15 -14.45 12.44
C ILE A 249 -14.29 -13.21 13.32
N LYS A 250 -14.94 -12.16 12.80
CA LYS A 250 -15.30 -10.98 13.57
C LYS A 250 -16.64 -11.21 14.27
N GLU A 251 -16.57 -11.37 15.58
CA GLU A 251 -17.72 -11.44 16.48
C GLU A 251 -18.54 -10.14 16.46
N THR A 252 -19.87 -10.25 16.37
CA THR A 252 -20.79 -9.11 16.47
C THR A 252 -22.00 -9.45 17.34
N PHE A 253 -22.81 -8.45 17.73
CA PHE A 253 -24.05 -8.68 18.49
C PHE A 253 -25.04 -9.59 17.76
N LEU A 254 -24.93 -9.67 16.44
CA LEU A 254 -25.53 -10.73 15.64
C LEU A 254 -24.61 -11.95 15.78
N ARG A 255 -24.87 -12.68 16.87
CA ARG A 255 -24.37 -13.99 17.30
C ARG A 255 -23.64 -14.85 16.25
N THR A 256 -22.58 -15.55 16.68
CA THR A 256 -21.69 -16.44 15.88
C THR A 256 -21.86 -17.94 16.12
N ASP A 257 -22.78 -18.36 16.98
CA ASP A 257 -23.32 -19.72 16.94
C ASP A 257 -24.20 -19.84 15.68
N PHE A 258 -23.50 -20.20 14.60
CA PHE A 258 -24.03 -20.99 13.49
C PHE A 258 -24.28 -22.39 14.05
#